data_AF-A0A7K7ZJX6-F1
#
_entry.id   AF-A0A7K7ZJX6-F1
#
_cell.length_a   1.000
_cell.length_b   1.000
_cell.length_c   1.000
_cell.angle_alpha   90.00
_cell.angle_beta   90.00
_cell.angle_gamma   90.00
#
_symmetry.space_group_name_H-M   'P 1'
#
loop_
_entity.id
_entity.type
_entity.pdbx_description
1 polymer ?
#
loop_
_entity_poly.entity_id
_entity_poly.type
_entity_poly.pdbx_seq_one_letter_code
_entity_poly.pdbx_strand_id
1 'polypeptide(L)' 'LIRHQMTHTGEWPYQCEECGKSFSDVSNLITHQCRHTGEWLYKCQECGKSLSISSYLIRHPKIHTQE' A
#
# COMPACT_ATOMS: atom_id res chain seq x y z
N LEU A 1 -20.89 1.66 7.34
CA LEU A 1 -21.64 2.31 6.24
C LEU A 1 -20.77 3.09 5.27
N ILE A 2 -19.82 3.94 5.73
CA ILE A 2 -19.02 4.83 4.86
C ILE A 2 -18.32 4.09 3.71
N ARG A 3 -17.64 2.97 3.97
CA ARG A 3 -16.99 2.14 2.93
C ARG A 3 -17.96 1.55 1.90
N HIS A 4 -19.16 1.20 2.33
CA HIS A 4 -20.20 0.69 1.42
C HIS A 4 -20.85 1.81 0.61
N GLN A 5 -20.93 3.03 1.15
CA GLN A 5 -21.44 4.18 0.38
C GLN A 5 -20.45 4.62 -0.71
N MET A 6 -19.14 4.54 -0.44
CA MET A 6 -18.10 4.85 -1.44
C MET A 6 -18.17 3.97 -2.70
N THR A 7 -18.67 2.73 -2.61
CA THR A 7 -18.86 1.87 -3.79
C THR A 7 -20.02 2.31 -4.67
N HIS A 8 -20.98 3.06 -4.13
CA HIS A 8 -22.12 3.60 -4.90
C HIS A 8 -21.79 4.95 -5.53
N THR A 9 -21.01 5.80 -4.86
CA THR A 9 -20.63 7.13 -5.37
C THR A 9 -19.41 7.09 -6.29
N GLY A 10 -18.57 6.06 -6.20
CA GLY A 10 -17.32 5.97 -6.99
C GLY A 10 -16.25 6.99 -6.56
N GLU A 11 -16.54 7.81 -5.55
CA GLU A 11 -15.61 8.74 -4.94
C GLU A 11 -14.85 8.01 -3.84
N TRP A 12 -13.73 7.41 -4.21
CA TRP A 12 -12.78 6.92 -3.23
C TRP A 12 -11.68 7.97 -3.04
N PRO A 13 -11.34 8.34 -1.79
CA PRO A 13 -10.45 9.47 -1.51
C PRO A 13 -9.02 9.27 -2.00
N TYR A 14 -8.61 8.03 -2.29
CA TYR A 14 -7.26 7.71 -2.72
C TYR A 14 -7.26 7.24 -4.17
N GLN A 15 -6.90 8.13 -5.09
CA GLN A 15 -6.84 7.83 -6.52
C GLN A 15 -5.39 7.61 -6.99
N CYS A 16 -5.20 6.64 -7.88
CA CYS A 16 -3.94 6.40 -8.56
C CYS A 16 -3.80 7.37 -9.74
N GLU A 17 -2.74 8.17 -9.74
CA GLU A 17 -2.47 9.15 -10.79
C GLU A 17 -2.05 8.52 -12.12
N GLU A 18 -1.49 7.30 -12.12
CA GLU A 18 -1.04 6.64 -13.36
C GLU A 18 -2.19 6.03 -14.17
N CYS A 19 -3.25 5.54 -13.52
CA CYS A 19 -4.33 4.82 -14.22
C CYS A 19 -5.74 5.30 -13.84
N GLY A 20 -5.86 6.29 -12.95
CA GLY A 20 -7.13 6.85 -12.51
C GLY A 20 -7.98 5.95 -11.60
N LYS A 21 -7.45 4.81 -11.12
CA LYS A 21 -8.20 3.93 -10.21
C LYS A 21 -8.27 4.48 -8.80
N SER A 22 -9.46 4.45 -8.20
CA SER A 22 -9.71 4.94 -6.85
C SER A 22 -9.87 3.80 -5.84
N PHE A 23 -9.37 4.00 -4.61
CA PHE A 23 -9.30 3.01 -3.53
C PHE A 23 -9.78 3.61 -2.20
N SER A 24 -10.36 2.76 -1.33
CA SER A 24 -10.90 3.21 -0.01
C SER A 24 -9.85 3.50 1.01
N ASP A 25 -8.67 2.94 0.81
CA ASP A 25 -7.61 2.92 1.78
C ASP A 25 -6.29 3.14 1.07
N VAL A 26 -5.43 3.91 1.73
CA VAL A 26 -4.10 4.22 1.24
C VAL A 26 -3.26 2.96 1.06
N SER A 27 -3.45 1.92 1.88
CA SER A 27 -2.72 0.65 1.77
C SER A 27 -3.04 -0.08 0.46
N ASN A 28 -4.29 0.00 0.00
CA ASN A 28 -4.72 -0.58 -1.26
C ASN A 28 -4.21 0.23 -2.46
N LEU A 29 -4.22 1.57 -2.36
CA LEU A 29 -3.61 2.45 -3.37
C LEU A 29 -2.10 2.19 -3.50
N ILE A 30 -1.38 2.14 -2.39
CA ILE A 30 0.06 1.87 -2.32
C ILE A 30 0.39 0.51 -2.94
N THR A 31 -0.33 -0.54 -2.55
CA THR A 31 -0.12 -1.89 -3.12
C THR A 31 -0.42 -1.92 -4.62
N HIS A 32 -1.40 -1.14 -5.06
CA HIS A 32 -1.72 -0.99 -6.46
C HIS A 32 -0.62 -0.26 -7.24
N GLN A 33 -0.08 0.84 -6.70
CA GLN A 33 1.02 1.60 -7.32
C GLN A 33 2.29 0.77 -7.44
N CYS A 34 2.61 -0.09 -6.46
CA CYS A 34 3.72 -1.05 -6.58
C CYS A 34 3.61 -1.94 -7.82
N ARG A 35 2.40 -2.15 -8.34
CA ARG A 35 2.16 -2.97 -9.53
C ARG A 35 2.43 -2.24 -10.85
N HIS A 36 2.47 -0.90 -10.82
CA HIS A 36 2.87 -0.07 -11.96
C HIS A 36 4.37 0.15 -11.98
N THR A 37 4.94 0.52 -10.83
CA THR A 37 6.37 0.83 -10.72
C THR A 37 7.24 -0.43 -10.62
N GLY A 38 6.67 -1.57 -10.22
CA GLY A 38 7.42 -2.78 -9.90
C GLY A 38 8.28 -2.66 -8.64
N GLU A 39 8.30 -1.48 -8.02
CA GLU A 39 9.02 -1.17 -6.80
C GLU A 39 8.05 -1.22 -5.63
N TRP A 40 8.28 -2.14 -4.71
CA TRP A 40 7.55 -2.11 -3.45
C TRP A 40 8.03 -0.91 -2.62
N LEU A 41 7.09 -0.02 -2.28
CA LEU A 41 7.32 1.34 -1.79
C LEU A 41 8.24 1.47 -0.57
N TYR A 42 8.31 0.45 0.30
CA TYR A 42 9.19 0.49 1.47
C TYR A 42 10.39 -0.43 1.29
N LYS A 43 11.54 0.17 0.99
CA LYS A 43 12.82 -0.52 1.01
C LYS A 43 13.36 -0.56 2.43
N CYS A 44 13.52 -1.77 2.96
CA CYS A 44 14.26 -1.97 4.20
C CYS A 44 15.72 -1.57 4.01
N GLN A 45 16.23 -0.69 4.87
CA GLN A 45 17.64 -0.29 4.84
C GLN A 45 18.56 -1.42 5.34
N GLU A 46 18.08 -2.29 6.23
CA GLU A 46 18.89 -3.37 6.83
C GLU A 46 19.09 -4.57 5.87
N CYS A 47 18.09 -4.93 5.08
CA CYS A 47 18.16 -6.11 4.19
C CYS A 47 17.91 -5.79 2.71
N GLY A 48 17.69 -4.53 2.35
CA GLY A 48 17.43 -4.11 0.97
C GLY A 48 16.12 -4.60 0.36
N LYS A 49 15.29 -5.34 1.11
CA LYS A 49 14.00 -5.85 0.61
C LYS A 49 12.98 -4.75 0.47
N SER A 50 12.36 -4.71 -0.70
CA SER A 50 11.23 -3.84 -1.00
C SER A 50 9.92 -4.55 -0.57
N LEU A 51 9.10 -3.89 0.24
CA LEU A 51 7.89 -4.45 0.87
C LEU A 51 6.71 -3.47 0.84
N SER A 52 5.48 -3.98 1.04
CA SER A 52 4.31 -3.10 1.16
C SER A 52 4.33 -2.42 2.51
N ILE A 53 3.69 -1.25 2.59
CA ILE A 53 3.47 -0.54 3.84
C ILE A 53 2.90 -1.44 4.94
N SER A 54 1.93 -2.31 4.61
CA SER A 54 1.29 -3.22 5.56
C SER A 54 2.25 -4.27 6.11
N SER A 55 3.05 -4.89 5.23
CA SER A 55 4.04 -5.89 5.63
C SER A 55 5.23 -5.25 6.36
N TYR A 56 5.65 -4.08 5.89
CA TYR A 56 6.73 -3.28 6.46
C TYR A 56 6.38 -2.83 7.87
N LEU A 57 5.21 -2.23 8.11
CA LEU A 57 4.86 -1.71 9.45
C LEU A 57 4.57 -2.80 10.48
N ILE A 58 3.99 -3.93 10.09
CA ILE A 58 3.46 -4.93 11.05
C ILE A 58 4.47 -6.03 11.36
N ARG A 59 5.16 -6.54 10.33
CA ARG A 59 5.90 -7.80 10.42
C ARG A 59 7.39 -7.65 10.14
N HIS A 60 7.79 -6.65 9.37
CA HIS A 60 9.16 -6.57 8.89
C HIS A 60 10.19 -6.13 9.95
N PRO A 61 9.96 -5.14 10.82
CA PRO A 61 10.90 -4.81 11.89
C PRO A 61 11.19 -6.01 12.79
N LYS A 62 10.17 -6.87 13.01
CA LYS A 62 10.25 -8.06 13.86
C LYS A 62 11.18 -9.14 13.32
N ILE A 63 11.45 -9.17 12.01
CA ILE A 63 12.38 -10.14 11.44
C ILE A 63 13.84 -9.75 11.65
N HIS A 64 14.13 -8.47 11.92
CA HIS A 64 15.47 -7.98 12.22
C HIS A 64 15.75 -7.92 13.72
N THR A 65 14.72 -7.97 14.56
CA THR A 65 14.86 -8.02 16.02
C THR A 65 15.08 -9.43 16.58
N GLN A 66 15.20 -10.45 15.72
CA GLN A 66 15.59 -11.79 16.13
C GLN A 66 17.11 -11.93 16.05
N GLU A 67 17.80 -11.27 16.97
CA GLU A 67 19.17 -11.58 17.38
C GLU A 67 19.16 -12.13 18.81
#